data_AF-Q0RNQ5-F1
#
_entry.id   AF-Q0RNQ5-F1
#
_cell.length_a   1.000
_cell.length_b   1.000
_cell.length_c   1.000
_cell.angle_alpha   90.00
_cell.angle_beta   90.00
_cell.angle_gamma   90.00
#
_symmetry.space_group_name_H-M   'P 1'
#
loop_
_entity.id
_entity.type
_entity.pdbx_description
1 polymer ?
#
loop_
_entity_poly.entity_id
_entity_poly.type
_entity_poly.pdbx_seq_one_letter_code
_entity_poly.pdbx_strand_id
1 'polypeptide(L)'
;MLSATYEARAYGVRSAMPMARARRLCPTAAVVAPDHAAYRAASVAIMKIFRDVTPLVAPLSVDEAFLDVAGARALFGSAPRIAADIRRRVAAEQDLTCSVGVAPSMFVAKIASTRCKPDGLAVIAPDAVLAFLHPLPTGALWGVGPRAEAALTRLGLHTIGDIADTPVDTLRRALGDAVGTHLHRLSWGIDERRVDPATTEVTVGAERTFATDITEPAALARELLRLSGRVAGQLRLRHRRARTISVKVRYGDFRTVTRARTLRDGTDVSQAIYATATDLVTDLGLLGAGRAAAAEVMAVRLLGVRAGNLVDAGGASKQLRLGERPDGWAELDRVADRARERFGADAVGPAALLDHPEGPPPAPPPGPP
;
A
#
# COMPACT_ATOMS: atom_id res chain seq x y z
N MET A 1 9.01 7.49 8.92
CA MET A 1 8.99 8.65 8.02
C MET A 1 8.43 8.23 6.67
N LEU A 2 7.56 9.03 6.03
CA LEU A 2 6.99 8.71 4.71
C LEU A 2 7.98 9.05 3.58
N SER A 3 8.49 10.27 3.56
CA SER A 3 9.48 10.75 2.60
C SER A 3 10.41 11.77 3.25
N ALA A 4 11.53 12.05 2.59
CA ALA A 4 12.51 13.07 2.94
C ALA A 4 12.88 13.83 1.66
N THR A 5 13.07 15.15 1.79
CA THR A 5 13.55 16.00 0.70
C THR A 5 14.99 15.64 0.32
N TYR A 6 15.47 16.10 -0.84
CA TYR A 6 16.82 15.78 -1.31
C TYR A 6 17.91 16.31 -0.36
N GLU A 7 17.67 17.47 0.26
CA GLU A 7 18.55 18.07 1.27
C GLU A 7 18.65 17.17 2.50
N ALA A 8 17.52 16.67 3.02
CA ALA A 8 17.53 15.75 4.15
C ALA A 8 18.18 14.40 3.80
N ARG A 9 18.02 13.92 2.56
CA ARG A 9 18.68 12.69 2.08
C ARG A 9 20.19 12.82 2.02
N ALA A 10 20.75 14.01 1.82
CA ALA A 10 22.19 14.25 1.87
C ALA A 10 22.79 13.94 3.26
N TYR A 11 22.00 14.08 4.33
CA TYR A 11 22.36 13.68 5.70
C TYR A 11 22.12 12.18 5.98
N GLY A 12 21.82 11.38 4.95
CA GLY A 12 21.58 9.94 5.07
C GLY A 12 20.17 9.57 5.52
N VAL A 13 19.24 10.53 5.64
CA VAL A 13 17.82 10.24 5.93
C VAL A 13 17.20 9.52 4.74
N ARG A 14 16.40 8.47 5.00
CA ARG A 14 15.74 7.66 3.96
C ARG A 14 14.27 7.42 4.30
N SER A 15 13.44 7.19 3.28
CA SER A 15 12.06 6.73 3.48
C SER A 15 12.01 5.45 4.31
N ALA A 16 10.92 5.26 5.05
CA ALA A 16 10.75 4.17 6.02
C ALA A 16 11.72 4.15 7.22
N MET A 17 12.66 5.11 7.33
CA MET A 17 13.50 5.27 8.52
C MET A 17 12.65 5.68 9.75
N PRO A 18 12.96 5.16 10.95
CA PRO A 18 12.35 5.64 12.20
C PRO A 18 12.58 7.14 12.41
N MET A 19 11.55 7.87 12.84
CA MET A 19 11.65 9.33 13.02
C MET A 19 12.74 9.74 14.01
N ALA A 20 12.91 8.98 15.10
CA ALA A 20 13.98 9.23 16.07
C ALA A 20 15.37 9.18 15.43
N ARG A 21 15.61 8.23 14.52
CA ARG A 21 16.87 8.12 13.78
C ARG A 21 17.02 9.25 12.76
N ALA A 22 15.95 9.57 12.02
CA ALA A 22 15.96 10.67 11.06
C ALA A 22 16.30 12.01 11.74
N ARG A 23 15.72 12.30 12.91
CA ARG A 23 16.04 13.51 13.70
C ARG A 23 17.45 13.53 14.25
N ARG A 24 18.05 12.37 14.56
CA ARG A 24 19.47 12.30 14.96
C ARG A 24 20.40 12.59 13.79
N LEU A 25 20.07 12.11 12.60
CA LEU A 25 20.86 12.34 11.38
C LEU A 25 20.74 13.77 10.86
N CYS A 26 19.55 14.38 10.94
CA CYS A 26 19.30 15.75 10.52
C CYS A 26 18.47 16.49 11.59
N PRO A 27 19.11 17.03 12.64
CA PRO A 27 18.42 17.70 13.75
C PRO A 27 17.66 18.97 13.36
N THR A 28 18.11 19.64 12.30
CA THR A 28 17.53 20.89 11.77
C THR A 28 16.36 20.66 10.82
N ALA A 29 16.04 19.41 10.47
CA ALA A 29 14.95 19.10 9.54
C ALA A 29 13.59 19.53 10.12
N ALA A 30 12.84 20.32 9.35
CA ALA A 30 11.43 20.57 9.61
C ALA A 30 10.62 19.28 9.42
N VAL A 31 9.75 18.96 10.39
CA VAL A 31 8.84 17.81 10.31
C VAL A 31 7.46 18.31 9.93
N VAL A 32 7.00 17.92 8.75
CA VAL A 32 5.67 18.28 8.23
C VAL A 32 4.73 17.09 8.41
N ALA A 33 3.51 17.35 8.91
CA ALA A 33 2.48 16.34 9.06
C ALA A 33 1.99 15.85 7.67
N PRO A 34 1.68 14.56 7.49
CA PRO A 34 1.18 14.07 6.20
C PRO A 34 -0.20 14.64 5.85
N ASP A 35 -0.33 15.20 4.64
CA ASP A 35 -1.61 15.58 4.06
C ASP A 35 -2.00 14.62 2.92
N HIS A 36 -2.70 13.55 3.29
CA HIS A 36 -3.13 12.55 2.33
C HIS A 36 -4.20 13.06 1.34
N ALA A 37 -4.92 14.13 1.66
CA ALA A 37 -5.89 14.72 0.74
C ALA A 37 -5.17 15.46 -0.39
N ALA A 38 -4.18 16.30 -0.04
CA ALA A 38 -3.33 16.98 -1.03
C ALA A 38 -2.60 15.98 -1.93
N TYR A 39 -2.04 14.90 -1.38
CA TYR A 39 -1.34 13.88 -2.17
C TYR A 39 -2.27 13.19 -3.18
N ARG A 40 -3.51 12.89 -2.77
CA ARG A 40 -4.51 12.30 -3.66
C ARG A 40 -4.93 13.28 -4.76
N ALA A 41 -5.15 14.55 -4.42
CA ALA A 41 -5.51 15.57 -5.40
C ALA A 41 -4.42 15.72 -6.48
N ALA A 42 -3.15 15.86 -6.06
CA ALA A 42 -2.01 15.93 -6.98
C ALA A 42 -1.87 14.66 -7.84
N SER A 43 -2.02 13.48 -7.22
CA SER A 43 -2.00 12.19 -7.93
C SER A 43 -3.07 12.13 -9.02
N VAL A 44 -4.33 12.48 -8.71
CA VAL A 44 -5.43 12.48 -9.67
C VAL A 44 -5.14 13.42 -10.85
N ALA A 45 -4.60 14.61 -10.58
CA ALA A 45 -4.27 15.60 -11.59
C ALA A 45 -3.10 15.13 -12.49
N ILE A 46 -2.03 14.59 -11.92
CA ILE A 46 -0.90 14.03 -12.68
C ILE A 46 -1.34 12.84 -13.53
N MET A 47 -2.16 11.94 -12.98
CA MET A 47 -2.70 10.79 -13.73
C MET A 47 -3.61 11.22 -14.88
N LYS A 48 -4.27 12.39 -14.78
CA LYS A 48 -5.00 12.99 -15.89
C LYS A 48 -4.05 13.42 -17.01
N ILE A 49 -2.95 14.11 -16.69
CA ILE A 49 -1.91 14.47 -17.67
C ILE A 49 -1.40 13.24 -18.42
N PHE A 50 -1.17 12.12 -17.71
CA PHE A 50 -0.74 10.87 -18.33
C PHE A 50 -1.79 10.28 -19.28
N ARG A 51 -3.08 10.31 -18.88
CA ARG A 51 -4.18 9.82 -19.70
C ARG A 51 -4.47 10.66 -20.94
N ASP A 52 -4.12 11.95 -20.92
CA ASP A 52 -4.20 12.81 -22.10
C ASP A 52 -3.17 12.39 -23.19
N VAL A 53 -2.11 11.67 -22.81
CA VAL A 53 -1.07 11.17 -23.74
C VAL A 53 -1.44 9.80 -24.31
N THR A 54 -1.88 8.88 -23.45
CA THR A 54 -2.21 7.50 -23.82
C THR A 54 -3.27 6.93 -22.88
N PRO A 55 -4.21 6.10 -23.36
CA PRO A 55 -5.10 5.35 -22.47
C PRO A 55 -4.36 4.23 -21.71
N LEU A 56 -3.17 3.81 -22.17
CA LEU A 56 -2.38 2.75 -21.57
C LEU A 56 -1.53 3.28 -20.40
N VAL A 57 -2.20 3.62 -19.30
CA VAL A 57 -1.59 4.08 -18.04
C VAL A 57 -1.82 3.06 -16.95
N ALA A 58 -0.74 2.53 -16.35
CA ALA A 58 -0.79 1.62 -15.21
C ALA A 58 -0.16 2.27 -13.97
N PRO A 59 -0.96 2.84 -13.05
CA PRO A 59 -0.47 3.38 -11.79
C PRO A 59 0.21 2.28 -10.93
N LEU A 60 1.38 2.56 -10.40
CA LEU A 60 2.08 1.68 -9.44
C LEU A 60 1.90 2.17 -8.00
N SER A 61 1.89 3.49 -7.81
CA SER A 61 1.67 4.17 -6.54
C SER A 61 0.97 5.52 -6.77
N VAL A 62 0.78 6.30 -5.72
CA VAL A 62 0.20 7.65 -5.81
C VAL A 62 1.04 8.62 -6.67
N ASP A 63 2.35 8.37 -6.78
CA ASP A 63 3.33 9.24 -7.41
C ASP A 63 4.07 8.57 -8.59
N GLU A 64 3.61 7.40 -9.04
CA GLU A 64 4.28 6.64 -10.10
C GLU A 64 3.30 5.87 -10.98
N ALA A 65 3.55 5.88 -12.30
CA ALA A 65 2.82 5.09 -13.29
C ALA A 65 3.73 4.65 -14.43
N PHE A 66 3.35 3.55 -15.08
CA PHE A 66 3.87 3.18 -16.39
C PHE A 66 2.94 3.65 -17.49
N LEU A 67 3.51 4.09 -18.60
CA LEU A 67 2.78 4.53 -19.78
C LEU A 67 3.30 3.77 -20.99
N ASP A 68 2.41 3.14 -21.76
CA ASP A 68 2.74 2.69 -23.11
C ASP A 68 2.37 3.78 -24.11
N VAL A 69 3.41 4.37 -24.70
CA VAL A 69 3.30 5.48 -25.65
C VAL A 69 3.45 5.04 -27.10
N ALA A 70 3.58 3.74 -27.39
CA ALA A 70 3.85 3.25 -28.74
C ALA A 70 2.81 3.75 -29.75
N GLY A 71 1.51 3.68 -29.40
CA GLY A 71 0.41 4.19 -30.20
C GLY A 71 0.27 5.72 -30.22
N ALA A 72 0.86 6.43 -29.25
CA ALA A 72 0.78 7.89 -29.12
C ALA A 72 1.83 8.63 -29.98
N ARG A 73 2.82 7.90 -30.51
CA ARG A 73 3.98 8.49 -31.22
C ARG A 73 3.63 9.26 -32.49
N ALA A 74 2.58 8.85 -33.20
CA ALA A 74 2.16 9.54 -34.41
C ALA A 74 1.60 10.94 -34.14
N LEU A 75 0.97 11.14 -32.98
CA LEU A 75 0.34 12.40 -32.59
C LEU A 75 1.32 13.32 -31.83
N PHE A 76 2.11 12.76 -30.92
CA PHE A 76 2.92 13.53 -29.98
C PHE A 76 4.43 13.43 -30.24
N GLY A 77 4.85 12.64 -31.23
CA GLY A 77 6.24 12.47 -31.64
C GLY A 77 6.97 11.33 -30.92
N SER A 78 8.30 11.39 -30.87
CA SER A 78 9.12 10.33 -30.28
C SER A 78 8.87 10.14 -28.78
N ALA A 79 9.12 8.94 -28.25
CA ALA A 79 8.96 8.68 -26.80
C ALA A 79 9.77 9.64 -25.90
N PRO A 80 11.01 10.04 -26.24
CA PRO A 80 11.73 11.10 -25.51
C PRO A 80 11.03 12.46 -25.54
N ARG A 81 10.42 12.84 -26.68
CA ARG A 81 9.66 14.09 -26.79
C ARG A 81 8.42 14.06 -25.92
N ILE A 82 7.67 12.96 -25.95
CA ILE A 82 6.51 12.73 -25.09
C ILE A 82 6.91 12.82 -23.60
N ALA A 83 8.01 12.18 -23.22
CA ALA A 83 8.51 12.21 -21.85
C ALA A 83 8.91 13.63 -21.40
N ALA A 84 9.58 14.40 -22.26
CA ALA A 84 9.91 15.80 -21.99
C ALA A 84 8.65 16.67 -21.86
N ASP A 85 7.65 16.43 -22.70
CA ASP A 85 6.37 17.14 -22.65
C ASP A 85 5.61 16.87 -21.34
N ILE A 86 5.54 15.60 -20.92
CA ILE A 86 4.95 15.20 -19.64
C ILE A 86 5.63 15.94 -18.49
N ARG A 87 6.97 15.96 -18.44
CA ARG A 87 7.70 16.67 -17.38
C ARG A 87 7.37 18.16 -17.34
N ARG A 88 7.35 18.80 -18.51
CA ARG A 88 6.98 20.22 -18.67
C ARG A 88 5.56 20.49 -18.20
N ARG A 89 4.59 19.64 -18.56
CA ARG A 89 3.19 19.76 -18.14
C ARG A 89 3.01 19.57 -16.65
N VAL A 90 3.65 18.55 -16.05
CA VAL A 90 3.58 18.32 -14.60
C VAL A 90 4.15 19.52 -13.83
N ALA A 91 5.27 20.09 -14.28
CA ALA A 91 5.84 21.30 -13.68
C ALA A 91 4.91 22.51 -13.82
N ALA A 92 4.41 22.78 -15.04
CA ALA A 92 3.59 23.96 -15.31
C ALA A 92 2.18 23.90 -14.71
N GLU A 93 1.54 22.72 -14.72
CA GLU A 93 0.15 22.56 -14.30
C GLU A 93 0.02 22.24 -12.80
N GLN A 94 1.03 21.61 -12.18
CA GLN A 94 0.95 21.10 -10.80
C GLN A 94 1.99 21.67 -9.85
N ASP A 95 2.92 22.51 -10.32
CA ASP A 95 4.05 23.03 -9.53
C ASP A 95 4.87 21.89 -8.87
N LEU A 96 5.01 20.78 -9.60
CA LEU A 96 5.72 19.58 -9.16
C LEU A 96 6.70 19.13 -10.24
N THR A 97 7.87 18.62 -9.82
CA THR A 97 8.83 18.00 -10.73
C THR A 97 8.60 16.49 -10.83
N CYS A 98 8.91 15.88 -11.97
CA CYS A 98 8.96 14.43 -12.10
C CYS A 98 10.18 13.96 -12.90
N SER A 99 10.69 12.78 -12.54
CA SER A 99 11.71 12.08 -13.33
C SER A 99 11.05 11.03 -14.21
N VAL A 100 11.51 10.90 -15.47
CA VAL A 100 10.93 9.97 -16.44
C VAL A 100 12.03 9.08 -17.03
N GLY A 101 11.78 7.78 -17.04
CA GLY A 101 12.62 6.79 -17.74
C GLY A 101 11.90 6.30 -18.98
N VAL A 102 12.57 6.33 -20.12
CA VAL A 102 12.08 5.83 -21.40
C VAL A 102 12.93 4.63 -21.80
N ALA A 103 12.31 3.48 -22.01
CA ALA A 103 12.99 2.26 -22.42
C ALA A 103 12.04 1.31 -23.17
N PRO A 104 12.54 0.24 -23.82
CA PRO A 104 11.72 -0.72 -24.54
C PRO A 104 10.83 -1.60 -23.65
N SER A 105 11.15 -1.70 -22.36
CA SER A 105 10.39 -2.51 -21.39
C SER A 105 10.16 -1.75 -20.08
N MET A 106 9.09 -2.12 -19.37
CA MET A 106 8.68 -1.48 -18.11
C MET A 106 9.79 -1.56 -17.07
N PHE A 107 10.43 -2.73 -16.93
CA PHE A 107 11.54 -2.93 -16.01
C PHE A 107 12.70 -1.96 -16.24
N VAL A 108 13.17 -1.84 -17.48
CA VAL A 108 14.31 -0.96 -17.79
C VAL A 108 13.90 0.50 -17.59
N ALA A 109 12.68 0.88 -17.98
CA ALA A 109 12.14 2.22 -17.77
C ALA A 109 12.07 2.59 -16.27
N LYS A 110 11.69 1.63 -15.41
CA LYS A 110 11.65 1.79 -13.95
C LYS A 110 13.04 2.03 -13.34
N ILE A 111 14.06 1.28 -13.79
CA ILE A 111 15.43 1.53 -13.35
C ILE A 111 15.91 2.90 -13.84
N ALA A 112 15.71 3.21 -15.12
CA ALA A 112 16.11 4.47 -15.73
C ALA A 112 15.48 5.68 -15.01
N SER A 113 14.17 5.62 -14.72
CA SER A 113 13.46 6.69 -13.99
C SER A 113 14.00 6.89 -12.58
N THR A 114 14.43 5.82 -11.91
CA THR A 114 15.00 5.89 -10.56
C THR A 114 16.39 6.51 -10.57
N ARG A 115 17.21 6.19 -11.59
CA ARG A 115 18.59 6.69 -11.71
C ARG A 115 18.69 8.13 -12.18
N CYS A 116 17.70 8.65 -12.90
CA CYS A 116 17.64 10.06 -13.30
C CYS A 116 16.87 10.94 -12.29
N LYS A 117 16.76 10.54 -11.03
CA LYS A 117 16.25 11.41 -9.95
C LYS A 117 17.38 12.30 -9.41
N PRO A 118 17.12 13.57 -9.03
CA PRO A 118 15.87 14.34 -9.18
C PRO A 118 15.63 14.89 -10.60
N ASP A 119 14.36 15.19 -10.91
CA ASP A 119 13.91 15.99 -12.06
C ASP A 119 14.65 15.74 -13.39
N GLY A 120 14.79 14.46 -13.75
CA GLY A 120 15.61 14.04 -14.89
C GLY A 120 14.84 13.22 -15.92
N LEU A 121 15.42 13.11 -17.10
CA LEU A 121 14.94 12.26 -18.18
C LEU A 121 16.06 11.32 -18.61
N ALA A 122 15.84 10.01 -18.51
CA ALA A 122 16.75 9.00 -19.03
C ALA A 122 16.09 8.23 -20.18
N VAL A 123 16.81 8.08 -21.29
CA VAL A 123 16.36 7.34 -22.46
C VAL A 123 17.34 6.20 -22.72
N ILE A 124 16.86 4.97 -22.65
CA ILE A 124 17.63 3.76 -22.93
C ILE A 124 17.15 3.19 -24.26
N ALA A 125 18.00 3.23 -25.28
CA ALA A 125 17.72 2.63 -26.58
C ALA A 125 17.77 1.10 -26.51
N PRO A 126 17.06 0.36 -27.40
CA PRO A 126 17.02 -1.11 -27.38
C PRO A 126 18.38 -1.79 -27.39
N ASP A 127 19.31 -1.27 -28.19
CA ASP A 127 20.70 -1.74 -28.33
C ASP A 127 21.58 -1.39 -27.13
N ALA A 128 21.20 -0.38 -26.35
CA ALA A 128 21.93 0.05 -25.15
C ALA A 128 21.47 -0.66 -23.85
N VAL A 129 20.43 -1.52 -23.90
CA VAL A 129 19.82 -2.11 -22.71
C VAL A 129 20.82 -2.91 -21.87
N LEU A 130 21.58 -3.82 -22.47
CA LEU A 130 22.51 -4.67 -21.72
C LEU A 130 23.68 -3.87 -21.15
N ALA A 131 24.23 -2.93 -21.94
CA ALA A 131 25.30 -2.04 -21.50
C ALA A 131 24.86 -1.16 -20.32
N PHE A 132 23.59 -0.75 -20.30
CA PHE A 132 23.00 -0.02 -19.17
C PHE A 132 22.77 -0.92 -17.95
N LEU A 133 22.29 -2.16 -18.14
CA LEU A 133 21.89 -3.05 -17.06
C LEU A 133 23.08 -3.73 -16.37
N HIS A 134 23.98 -4.36 -17.12
CA HIS A 134 24.98 -5.27 -16.58
C HIS A 134 25.88 -4.66 -15.49
N PRO A 135 26.33 -3.39 -15.58
CA PRO A 135 27.15 -2.78 -14.54
C PRO A 135 26.42 -2.47 -13.23
N LEU A 136 25.08 -2.56 -13.20
CA LEU A 136 24.29 -2.21 -12.03
C LEU A 136 24.39 -3.30 -10.95
N PRO A 137 24.28 -2.94 -9.67
CA PRO A 137 24.26 -3.92 -8.59
C PRO A 137 23.00 -4.80 -8.66
N THR A 138 23.08 -6.03 -8.14
CA THR A 138 21.95 -6.99 -8.14
C THR A 138 20.68 -6.41 -7.48
N GLY A 139 20.82 -5.61 -6.42
CA GLY A 139 19.71 -4.92 -5.76
C GLY A 139 18.98 -3.87 -6.63
N ALA A 140 19.52 -3.50 -7.79
CA ALA A 140 18.84 -2.63 -8.75
C ALA A 140 17.76 -3.38 -9.57
N LEU A 141 17.81 -4.72 -9.63
CA LEU A 141 16.81 -5.51 -10.34
C LEU A 141 15.44 -5.38 -9.66
N TRP A 142 14.43 -5.05 -10.46
CA TRP A 142 13.06 -4.93 -9.97
C TRP A 142 12.53 -6.30 -9.57
N GLY A 143 12.26 -6.47 -8.27
CA GLY A 143 11.86 -7.76 -7.70
C GLY A 143 12.91 -8.38 -6.79
N VAL A 144 14.15 -7.86 -6.78
CA VAL A 144 15.17 -8.23 -5.80
C VAL A 144 14.92 -7.46 -4.50
N GLY A 145 14.39 -8.17 -3.51
CA GLY A 145 14.33 -7.68 -2.12
C GLY A 145 15.57 -8.10 -1.31
N PRO A 146 15.70 -7.64 -0.05
CA PRO A 146 16.89 -7.89 0.79
C PRO A 146 17.25 -9.38 0.94
N ARG A 147 16.25 -10.27 0.95
CA ARG A 147 16.48 -11.73 1.04
C ARG A 147 17.08 -12.31 -0.24
N ALA A 148 16.56 -11.89 -1.40
CA ALA A 148 17.08 -12.35 -2.70
C ALA A 148 18.48 -11.78 -2.93
N GLU A 149 18.71 -10.51 -2.59
CA GLU A 149 20.02 -9.87 -2.66
C GLU A 149 21.06 -10.57 -1.78
N ALA A 150 20.70 -10.94 -0.54
CA ALA A 150 21.58 -11.70 0.34
C ALA A 150 21.88 -13.11 -0.21
N ALA A 151 20.91 -13.76 -0.86
CA ALA A 151 21.13 -15.06 -1.50
C ALA A 151 22.07 -14.96 -2.71
N LEU A 152 21.90 -13.95 -3.56
CA LEU A 152 22.80 -13.65 -4.68
C LEU A 152 24.21 -13.31 -4.20
N THR A 153 24.32 -12.50 -3.15
CA THR A 153 25.62 -12.13 -2.54
C THR A 153 26.35 -13.36 -2.01
N ARG A 154 25.65 -14.33 -1.40
CA ARG A 154 26.25 -15.61 -0.97
C ARG A 154 26.79 -16.47 -2.11
N LEU A 155 26.28 -16.27 -3.33
CA LEU A 155 26.80 -16.90 -4.53
C LEU A 155 27.95 -16.11 -5.17
N GLY A 156 28.35 -14.97 -4.58
CA GLY A 156 29.36 -14.07 -5.14
C GLY A 156 28.86 -13.18 -6.28
N LEU A 157 27.53 -13.07 -6.47
CA LEU A 157 26.92 -12.27 -7.53
C LEU A 157 26.63 -10.87 -7.00
N HIS A 158 27.29 -9.87 -7.58
CA HIS A 158 27.23 -8.47 -7.15
C HIS A 158 26.61 -7.56 -8.20
N THR A 159 26.71 -7.91 -9.48
CA THR A 159 26.16 -7.15 -10.61
C THR A 159 25.04 -7.89 -11.33
N ILE A 160 24.24 -7.16 -12.12
CA ILE A 160 23.25 -7.76 -13.01
C ILE A 160 23.95 -8.63 -14.08
N GLY A 161 25.15 -8.23 -14.54
CA GLY A 161 25.97 -9.03 -15.44
C GLY A 161 26.32 -10.40 -14.85
N ASP A 162 26.71 -10.44 -13.58
CA ASP A 162 27.03 -11.71 -12.90
C ASP A 162 25.82 -12.68 -12.91
N ILE A 163 24.60 -12.15 -12.77
CA ILE A 163 23.37 -12.96 -12.85
C ILE A 163 23.16 -13.46 -14.28
N ALA A 164 23.38 -12.61 -15.29
CA ALA A 164 23.22 -12.97 -16.70
C ALA A 164 24.19 -14.07 -17.13
N ASP A 165 25.42 -14.06 -16.59
CA ASP A 165 26.47 -15.04 -16.87
C ASP A 165 26.32 -16.32 -16.03
N THR A 166 25.39 -16.35 -15.07
CA THR A 166 25.14 -17.52 -14.23
C THR A 166 24.11 -18.45 -14.88
N PRO A 167 24.37 -19.78 -14.97
CA PRO A 167 23.39 -20.73 -15.44
C PRO A 167 22.07 -20.65 -14.68
N VAL A 168 20.94 -20.58 -15.40
CA VAL A 168 19.61 -20.40 -14.81
C VAL A 168 19.27 -21.44 -13.74
N ASP A 169 19.73 -22.68 -13.87
CA ASP A 169 19.47 -23.74 -12.89
C ASP A 169 20.19 -23.50 -11.55
N THR A 170 21.32 -22.81 -11.55
CA THR A 170 21.99 -22.38 -10.31
C THR A 170 21.14 -21.33 -9.59
N LEU A 171 20.60 -20.37 -10.33
CA LEU A 171 19.70 -19.34 -9.78
C LEU A 171 18.40 -19.96 -9.25
N ARG A 172 17.80 -20.92 -9.98
CA ARG A 172 16.59 -21.65 -9.56
C ARG A 172 16.81 -22.43 -8.27
N ARG A 173 17.95 -23.11 -8.12
CA ARG A 173 18.30 -23.82 -6.86
C ARG A 173 18.45 -22.87 -5.68
N ALA A 174 19.04 -21.69 -5.89
CA ALA A 174 19.32 -20.75 -4.81
C ALA A 174 18.11 -19.88 -4.39
N LEU A 175 17.25 -19.52 -5.35
CA LEU A 175 16.17 -18.54 -5.16
C LEU A 175 14.76 -19.13 -5.30
N GLY A 176 14.67 -20.39 -5.72
CA GLY A 176 13.43 -21.02 -6.14
C GLY A 176 13.17 -20.85 -7.64
N ASP A 177 12.36 -21.77 -8.18
CA ASP A 177 12.12 -21.94 -9.60
C ASP A 177 11.66 -20.65 -10.31
N ALA A 178 10.56 -20.06 -9.82
CA ALA A 178 9.96 -18.88 -10.41
C ALA A 178 10.88 -17.65 -10.32
N VAL A 179 11.50 -17.42 -9.16
CA VAL A 179 12.34 -16.24 -8.91
C VAL A 179 13.64 -16.34 -9.71
N GLY A 180 14.31 -17.49 -9.69
CA GLY A 180 15.56 -17.69 -10.43
C GLY A 180 15.37 -17.51 -11.93
N THR A 181 14.31 -18.11 -12.49
CA THR A 181 13.96 -17.96 -13.91
C THR A 181 13.63 -16.51 -14.26
N HIS A 182 12.85 -15.83 -13.41
CA HIS A 182 12.46 -14.44 -13.65
C HIS A 182 13.66 -13.49 -13.63
N LEU A 183 14.53 -13.58 -12.62
CA LEU A 183 15.69 -12.70 -12.49
C LEU A 183 16.70 -12.92 -13.62
N HIS A 184 16.91 -14.17 -14.05
CA HIS A 184 17.76 -14.46 -15.20
C HIS A 184 17.22 -13.81 -16.48
N ARG A 185 15.90 -13.83 -16.71
CA ARG A 185 15.32 -13.13 -17.88
C ARG A 185 15.50 -11.62 -17.79
N LEU A 186 15.27 -11.03 -16.61
CA LEU A 186 15.44 -9.59 -16.40
C LEU A 186 16.90 -9.15 -16.55
N SER A 187 17.88 -9.97 -16.18
CA SER A 187 19.29 -9.61 -16.36
C SER A 187 19.68 -9.48 -17.83
N TRP A 188 19.01 -10.23 -18.71
CA TRP A 188 19.08 -10.08 -20.17
C TRP A 188 18.14 -9.01 -20.75
N GLY A 189 17.52 -8.17 -19.91
CA GLY A 189 16.59 -7.12 -20.33
C GLY A 189 15.23 -7.63 -20.84
N ILE A 190 14.96 -8.93 -20.70
CA ILE A 190 13.74 -9.57 -21.21
C ILE A 190 12.62 -9.45 -20.18
N ASP A 191 11.65 -8.59 -20.47
CA ASP A 191 10.44 -8.39 -19.68
C ASP A 191 9.20 -8.39 -20.59
N GLU A 192 8.38 -9.44 -20.48
CA GLU A 192 7.18 -9.65 -21.31
C GLU A 192 5.94 -8.95 -20.76
N ARG A 193 6.04 -8.34 -19.56
CA ARG A 193 4.91 -7.63 -18.96
C ARG A 193 4.55 -6.43 -19.83
N ARG A 194 3.25 -6.24 -20.01
CA ARG A 194 2.67 -5.09 -20.71
C ARG A 194 2.10 -4.11 -19.70
N VAL A 195 2.02 -2.85 -20.11
CA VAL A 195 1.32 -1.82 -19.33
C VAL A 195 -0.18 -2.15 -19.39
N ASP A 196 -0.70 -2.62 -18.27
CA ASP A 196 -2.11 -2.96 -18.11
C ASP A 196 -2.81 -1.90 -17.26
N PRO A 197 -3.73 -1.10 -17.84
CA PRO A 197 -4.53 -0.14 -17.09
C PRO A 197 -5.46 -0.78 -16.05
N ALA A 198 -5.79 -2.07 -16.22
CA ALA A 198 -6.64 -2.81 -15.31
C ALA A 198 -5.85 -3.27 -14.08
N THR A 199 -5.51 -2.35 -13.18
CA THR A 199 -5.06 -2.75 -11.84
C THR A 199 -6.25 -3.29 -11.07
N THR A 200 -6.47 -4.61 -11.12
CA THR A 200 -7.39 -5.26 -10.19
C THR A 200 -6.75 -5.19 -8.82
N GLU A 201 -7.20 -4.23 -8.00
CA GLU A 201 -6.73 -4.12 -6.63
C GLU A 201 -7.09 -5.41 -5.89
N VAL A 202 -6.08 -6.22 -5.60
CA VAL A 202 -6.28 -7.58 -5.06
C VAL A 202 -6.78 -7.58 -3.61
N THR A 203 -6.67 -6.45 -2.92
CA THR A 203 -6.94 -6.34 -1.48
C THR A 203 -7.24 -4.91 -1.04
N VAL A 204 -8.07 -4.74 -0.01
CA VAL A 204 -8.37 -3.46 0.67
C VAL A 204 -7.95 -3.60 2.13
N GLY A 205 -7.30 -2.61 2.74
CA GLY A 205 -6.89 -2.74 4.15
C GLY A 205 -6.71 -1.42 4.86
N ALA A 206 -6.83 -1.46 6.19
CA ALA A 206 -6.55 -0.35 7.08
C ALA A 206 -5.73 -0.86 8.27
N GLU A 207 -4.68 -0.13 8.64
CA GLU A 207 -3.86 -0.45 9.82
C GLU A 207 -3.47 0.81 10.58
N ARG A 208 -3.22 0.66 11.88
CA ARG A 208 -2.76 1.73 12.76
C ARG A 208 -1.59 1.24 13.60
N THR A 209 -0.51 2.00 13.56
CA THR A 209 0.60 1.92 14.53
C THR A 209 0.29 2.90 15.65
N PHE A 210 0.24 2.44 16.90
CA PHE A 210 -0.18 3.28 18.03
C PHE A 210 0.92 4.28 18.46
N ALA A 211 0.64 5.22 19.36
CA ALA A 211 1.71 6.01 19.98
C ALA A 211 2.34 5.23 21.13
N THR A 212 1.46 4.68 21.99
CA THR A 212 1.75 3.80 23.11
C THR A 212 1.16 2.42 22.81
N ASP A 213 1.84 1.36 23.24
CA ASP A 213 1.36 0.00 23.03
C ASP A 213 0.06 -0.25 23.80
N ILE A 214 -0.89 -0.93 23.18
CA ILE A 214 -2.18 -1.24 23.78
C ILE A 214 -2.14 -2.62 24.42
N THR A 215 -2.50 -2.70 25.69
CA THR A 215 -2.63 -3.96 26.45
C THR A 215 -4.09 -4.30 26.77
N GLU A 216 -5.00 -3.32 26.71
CA GLU A 216 -6.40 -3.49 27.07
C GLU A 216 -7.23 -4.16 25.95
N PRO A 217 -7.88 -5.30 26.20
CA PRO A 217 -8.75 -5.97 25.24
C PRO A 217 -9.87 -5.08 24.68
N ALA A 218 -10.48 -4.25 25.53
CA ALA A 218 -11.55 -3.34 25.11
C ALA A 218 -11.04 -2.28 24.12
N ALA A 219 -9.83 -1.75 24.33
CA ALA A 219 -9.20 -0.81 23.40
C ALA A 219 -8.86 -1.47 22.05
N LEU A 220 -8.38 -2.71 22.06
CA LEU A 220 -8.16 -3.48 20.84
C LEU A 220 -9.45 -3.76 20.07
N ALA A 221 -10.53 -4.15 20.76
CA ALA A 221 -11.84 -4.38 20.16
C ALA A 221 -12.40 -3.12 19.50
N ARG A 222 -12.31 -1.96 20.17
CA ARG A 222 -12.71 -0.66 19.58
C ARG A 222 -11.90 -0.33 18.33
N GLU A 223 -10.59 -0.55 18.36
CA GLU A 223 -9.76 -0.29 17.19
C GLU A 223 -10.08 -1.26 16.03
N LEU A 224 -10.34 -2.55 16.31
CA LEU A 224 -10.80 -3.51 15.30
C LEU A 224 -12.11 -3.08 14.65
N LEU A 225 -13.06 -2.58 15.44
CA LEU A 225 -14.33 -2.06 14.92
C LEU A 225 -14.09 -0.89 13.96
N ARG A 226 -13.25 0.06 14.37
CA ARG A 226 -12.88 1.23 13.57
C ARG A 226 -12.21 0.83 12.25
N LEU A 227 -11.23 -0.07 12.29
CA LEU A 227 -10.51 -0.55 11.09
C LEU A 227 -11.44 -1.36 10.18
N SER A 228 -12.30 -2.21 10.74
CA SER A 228 -13.26 -3.02 9.97
C SER A 228 -14.28 -2.16 9.24
N GLY A 229 -14.84 -1.14 9.90
CA GLY A 229 -15.76 -0.18 9.26
C GLY A 229 -15.10 0.59 8.12
N ARG A 230 -13.84 1.00 8.27
CA ARG A 230 -13.07 1.64 7.19
C ARG A 230 -12.87 0.72 5.99
N VAL A 231 -12.49 -0.54 6.23
CA VAL A 231 -12.31 -1.54 5.16
C VAL A 231 -13.63 -1.80 4.46
N ALA A 232 -14.73 -1.96 5.21
CA ALA A 232 -16.06 -2.20 4.67
C ALA A 232 -16.55 -1.05 3.79
N GLY A 233 -16.43 0.21 4.26
CA GLY A 233 -16.78 1.39 3.47
C GLY A 233 -15.98 1.50 2.19
N GLN A 234 -14.68 1.19 2.22
CA GLN A 234 -13.82 1.17 1.02
C GLN A 234 -14.25 0.07 0.03
N LEU A 235 -14.63 -1.12 0.50
CA LEU A 235 -15.18 -2.18 -0.35
C LEU A 235 -16.46 -1.72 -1.06
N ARG A 236 -17.39 -1.10 -0.32
CA ARG A 236 -18.67 -0.60 -0.86
C ARG A 236 -18.50 0.53 -1.86
N LEU A 237 -17.62 1.50 -1.58
CA LEU A 237 -17.26 2.58 -2.51
C LEU A 237 -16.70 2.04 -3.84
N ARG A 238 -16.09 0.86 -3.82
CA ARG A 238 -15.49 0.21 -5.00
C ARG A 238 -16.41 -0.84 -5.63
N HIS A 239 -17.63 -1.01 -5.12
CA HIS A 239 -18.57 -2.07 -5.53
C HIS A 239 -17.96 -3.49 -5.46
N ARG A 240 -17.09 -3.74 -4.48
CA ARG A 240 -16.43 -5.04 -4.26
C ARG A 240 -16.90 -5.67 -2.96
N ARG A 241 -16.87 -7.01 -2.91
CA ARG A 241 -17.04 -7.83 -1.70
C ARG A 241 -15.79 -8.67 -1.50
N ALA A 242 -15.43 -8.97 -0.26
CA ALA A 242 -14.21 -9.73 0.05
C ALA A 242 -14.55 -11.10 0.62
N ARG A 243 -13.88 -12.16 0.12
CA ARG A 243 -14.02 -13.51 0.70
C ARG A 243 -13.02 -13.75 1.82
N THR A 244 -11.85 -13.12 1.79
CA THR A 244 -10.81 -13.38 2.80
C THR A 244 -10.61 -12.16 3.68
N ILE A 245 -10.77 -12.34 5.00
CA ILE A 245 -10.49 -11.31 6.02
C ILE A 245 -9.21 -11.73 6.75
N SER A 246 -8.28 -10.79 6.92
CA SER A 246 -7.01 -11.00 7.59
C SER A 246 -6.77 -9.93 8.64
N VAL A 247 -6.17 -10.32 9.76
CA VAL A 247 -5.68 -9.42 10.80
C VAL A 247 -4.16 -9.48 10.88
N LYS A 248 -3.54 -8.31 11.03
CA LYS A 248 -2.11 -8.15 11.27
C LYS A 248 -1.92 -7.54 12.65
N VAL A 249 -1.11 -8.20 13.48
CA VAL A 249 -0.76 -7.74 14.82
C VAL A 249 0.76 -7.62 14.89
N ARG A 250 1.26 -6.47 15.36
CA ARG A 250 2.66 -6.33 15.78
C ARG A 250 2.70 -6.10 17.28
N TYR A 251 3.52 -6.86 17.99
CA TYR A 251 3.72 -6.69 19.43
C TYR A 251 4.79 -5.64 19.74
N GLY A 252 4.95 -5.26 21.01
CA GLY A 252 5.95 -4.29 21.48
C GLY A 252 7.39 -4.70 21.20
N ASP A 253 7.65 -6.01 21.10
CA ASP A 253 8.94 -6.60 20.67
C ASP A 253 9.17 -6.55 19.13
N PHE A 254 8.28 -5.90 18.39
CA PHE A 254 8.25 -5.80 16.92
C PHE A 254 7.98 -7.11 16.17
N ARG A 255 7.73 -8.24 16.86
CA ARG A 255 7.27 -9.48 16.25
C ARG A 255 5.91 -9.25 15.59
N THR A 256 5.77 -9.65 14.32
CA THR A 256 4.54 -9.46 13.54
C THR A 256 3.89 -10.80 13.23
N VAL A 257 2.61 -10.94 13.55
CA VAL A 257 1.78 -12.12 13.26
C VAL A 257 0.64 -11.70 12.33
N THR A 258 0.32 -12.56 11.37
CA THR A 258 -0.86 -12.41 10.51
C THR A 258 -1.72 -13.66 10.58
N ARG A 259 -3.04 -13.48 10.67
CA ARG A 259 -4.04 -14.54 10.61
C ARG A 259 -5.09 -14.16 9.58
N ALA A 260 -5.65 -15.15 8.90
CA ALA A 260 -6.64 -14.94 7.86
C ALA A 260 -7.72 -16.03 7.90
N ARG A 261 -8.94 -15.66 7.52
CA ARG A 261 -10.08 -16.57 7.36
C ARG A 261 -10.77 -16.27 6.03
N THR A 262 -11.03 -17.32 5.26
CA THR A 262 -11.81 -17.21 4.03
C THR A 262 -13.26 -17.62 4.31
N LEU A 263 -14.18 -16.70 4.06
CA LEU A 263 -15.62 -16.86 4.16
C LEU A 263 -16.17 -17.56 2.92
N ARG A 264 -17.30 -18.26 3.11
CA ARG A 264 -18.01 -18.92 2.02
C ARG A 264 -18.53 -17.90 1.01
N ASP A 265 -19.17 -16.84 1.48
CA ASP A 265 -19.70 -15.76 0.64
C ASP A 265 -18.89 -14.49 0.86
N GLY A 266 -18.67 -13.71 -0.21
CA GLY A 266 -17.99 -12.43 -0.09
C GLY A 266 -18.80 -11.47 0.78
N THR A 267 -18.14 -10.61 1.56
CA THR A 267 -18.80 -9.61 2.39
C THR A 267 -18.19 -8.23 2.22
N ASP A 268 -19.04 -7.22 2.28
CA ASP A 268 -18.73 -5.80 2.38
C ASP A 268 -19.38 -5.19 3.64
N VAL A 269 -19.91 -6.04 4.54
CA VAL A 269 -20.64 -5.66 5.75
C VAL A 269 -19.66 -5.45 6.91
N SER A 270 -19.70 -4.27 7.51
CA SER A 270 -18.78 -3.83 8.57
C SER A 270 -18.80 -4.80 9.75
N GLN A 271 -20.00 -5.21 10.18
CA GLN A 271 -20.18 -6.12 11.32
C GLN A 271 -19.62 -7.53 11.04
N ALA A 272 -19.79 -8.05 9.83
CA ALA A 272 -19.28 -9.37 9.46
C ALA A 272 -17.74 -9.39 9.41
N ILE A 273 -17.15 -8.31 8.89
CA ILE A 273 -15.69 -8.12 8.89
C ILE A 273 -15.18 -7.99 10.33
N TYR A 274 -15.85 -7.17 11.16
CA TYR A 274 -15.49 -6.98 12.56
C TYR A 274 -15.56 -8.26 13.38
N ALA A 275 -16.65 -9.03 13.25
CA ALA A 275 -16.80 -10.32 13.94
C ALA A 275 -15.69 -11.29 13.53
N THR A 276 -15.42 -11.41 12.22
CA THR A 276 -14.33 -12.27 11.71
C THR A 276 -12.96 -11.83 12.23
N ALA A 277 -12.69 -10.53 12.24
CA ALA A 277 -11.43 -9.98 12.75
C ALA A 277 -11.29 -10.21 14.27
N THR A 278 -12.38 -10.07 15.02
CA THR A 278 -12.45 -10.31 16.46
C THR A 278 -12.15 -11.77 16.78
N ASP A 279 -12.75 -12.71 16.07
CA ASP A 279 -12.44 -14.15 16.22
C ASP A 279 -10.94 -14.41 15.99
N LEU A 280 -10.38 -13.89 14.89
CA LEU A 280 -8.97 -14.10 14.56
C LEU A 280 -8.00 -13.52 15.61
N VAL A 281 -8.38 -12.42 16.27
CA VAL A 281 -7.59 -11.82 17.35
C VAL A 281 -7.82 -12.54 18.68
N THR A 282 -9.01 -13.11 18.89
CA THR A 282 -9.31 -13.98 20.03
C THR A 282 -8.52 -15.29 19.95
N ASP A 283 -8.38 -15.86 18.75
CA ASP A 283 -7.54 -17.03 18.47
C ASP A 283 -6.05 -16.77 18.77
N LEU A 284 -5.63 -15.50 18.78
CA LEU A 284 -4.28 -15.07 19.21
C LEU A 284 -4.15 -14.85 20.72
N GLY A 285 -5.23 -15.01 21.48
CA GLY A 285 -5.26 -14.82 22.93
C GLY A 285 -5.35 -13.37 23.39
N LEU A 286 -5.69 -12.42 22.51
CA LEU A 286 -5.62 -10.98 22.81
C LEU A 286 -6.95 -10.37 23.32
N LEU A 287 -8.06 -11.10 23.22
CA LEU A 287 -9.40 -10.63 23.60
C LEU A 287 -10.11 -11.50 24.64
N GLY A 288 -9.53 -12.63 25.06
CA GLY A 288 -10.18 -13.61 25.94
C GLY A 288 -9.42 -13.89 27.24
N ALA A 289 -10.16 -14.24 28.30
CA ALA A 289 -9.64 -14.62 29.62
C ALA A 289 -9.39 -16.15 29.78
N GLY A 290 -9.15 -16.89 28.69
CA GLY A 290 -9.16 -18.36 28.69
C GLY A 290 -7.80 -19.05 28.46
N ARG A 291 -7.41 -19.92 29.41
CA ARG A 291 -6.41 -21.03 29.45
C ARG A 291 -4.99 -20.88 28.88
N ALA A 292 -4.66 -19.83 28.14
CA ALA A 292 -3.28 -19.39 27.90
C ALA A 292 -2.91 -18.17 28.77
N ALA A 293 -3.67 -17.94 29.85
CA ALA A 293 -3.57 -16.84 30.80
C ALA A 293 -2.31 -16.89 31.71
N ALA A 294 -1.21 -17.43 31.20
CA ALA A 294 0.12 -17.36 31.80
C ALA A 294 1.17 -16.80 30.82
N ALA A 295 0.81 -16.54 29.56
CA ALA A 295 1.66 -15.78 28.66
C ALA A 295 1.42 -14.29 28.94
N GLU A 296 2.50 -13.53 29.14
CA GLU A 296 2.50 -12.07 29.32
C GLU A 296 1.43 -11.40 28.45
N VAL A 297 0.69 -10.44 29.02
CA VAL A 297 -0.21 -9.57 28.25
C VAL A 297 0.66 -8.83 27.24
N MET A 298 0.79 -9.38 26.04
CA MET A 298 1.70 -8.87 25.03
C MET A 298 1.16 -7.55 24.53
N ALA A 299 1.86 -6.48 24.86
CA ALA A 299 1.51 -5.14 24.41
C ALA A 299 1.49 -5.09 22.88
N VAL A 300 0.42 -4.52 22.29
CA VAL A 300 0.21 -4.45 20.85
C VAL A 300 0.65 -3.07 20.33
N ARG A 301 1.62 -3.07 19.42
CA ARG A 301 2.21 -1.88 18.78
C ARG A 301 1.46 -1.46 17.51
N LEU A 302 0.92 -2.41 16.75
CA LEU A 302 0.18 -2.19 15.50
C LEU A 302 -0.96 -3.18 15.36
N LEU A 303 -2.11 -2.70 14.91
CA LEU A 303 -3.25 -3.52 14.52
C LEU A 303 -3.72 -3.17 13.11
N GLY A 304 -4.05 -4.18 12.31
CA GLY A 304 -4.50 -4.01 10.94
C GLY A 304 -5.56 -5.02 10.53
N VAL A 305 -6.52 -4.58 9.73
CA VAL A 305 -7.55 -5.42 9.09
C VAL A 305 -7.41 -5.29 7.58
N ARG A 306 -7.42 -6.43 6.88
CA ARG A 306 -7.28 -6.51 5.43
C ARG A 306 -8.33 -7.45 4.85
N ALA A 307 -8.98 -7.02 3.79
CA ALA A 307 -9.88 -7.75 2.94
C ALA A 307 -9.16 -8.13 1.64
N GLY A 308 -9.33 -9.36 1.18
CA GLY A 308 -8.76 -9.88 -0.07
C GLY A 308 -9.67 -10.89 -0.73
N ASN A 309 -9.23 -11.43 -1.87
CA ASN A 309 -10.06 -12.29 -2.72
C ASN A 309 -11.37 -11.56 -3.07
N LEU A 310 -11.20 -10.40 -3.72
CA LEU A 310 -12.29 -9.49 -4.01
C LEU A 310 -13.11 -10.00 -5.19
N VAL A 311 -14.43 -9.92 -5.06
CA VAL A 311 -15.41 -10.28 -6.09
C VAL A 311 -16.33 -9.09 -6.36
N ASP A 312 -16.88 -9.01 -7.57
CA ASP A 312 -17.89 -8.01 -7.91
C ASP A 312 -19.14 -8.16 -7.04
N ALA A 313 -19.61 -7.05 -6.48
CA ALA A 313 -20.82 -7.06 -5.66
C ALA A 313 -22.06 -7.49 -6.46
N GLY A 314 -22.09 -7.22 -7.77
CA GLY A 314 -23.21 -7.56 -8.67
C GLY A 314 -23.22 -9.01 -9.17
N GLY A 315 -22.13 -9.77 -9.04
CA GLY A 315 -22.01 -11.13 -9.59
C GLY A 315 -22.30 -12.26 -8.59
N ALA A 316 -22.39 -11.95 -7.28
CA ALA A 316 -22.57 -12.93 -6.23
C ALA A 316 -23.99 -12.88 -5.66
N SER A 317 -24.90 -13.66 -6.24
CA SER A 317 -26.19 -13.98 -5.65
C SER A 317 -25.95 -14.59 -4.26
N LYS A 318 -26.36 -13.88 -3.19
CA LYS A 318 -26.43 -14.47 -1.86
C LYS A 318 -27.50 -15.55 -1.92
N GLN A 319 -27.13 -16.82 -1.86
CA GLN A 319 -28.10 -17.90 -1.75
C GLN A 319 -28.72 -17.81 -0.35
N LEU A 320 -29.87 -17.15 -0.26
CA LEU A 320 -30.63 -17.04 0.97
C LEU A 320 -31.10 -18.43 1.39
N ARG A 321 -30.85 -18.80 2.65
CA ARG A 321 -31.41 -20.03 3.22
C ARG A 321 -32.87 -19.78 3.60
N LEU A 322 -33.70 -20.81 3.44
CA LEU A 322 -35.09 -20.77 3.91
C LEU A 322 -35.08 -20.54 5.44
N GLY A 323 -35.62 -19.41 5.89
CA GLY A 323 -35.65 -19.00 7.31
C GLY A 323 -34.57 -17.99 7.74
N GLU A 324 -33.65 -17.59 6.85
CA GLU A 324 -32.66 -16.56 7.14
C GLU A 324 -33.32 -15.17 7.15
N ARG A 325 -33.36 -14.50 8.31
CA ARG A 325 -33.79 -13.10 8.38
C ARG A 325 -32.77 -12.23 7.63
N PRO A 326 -33.20 -11.22 6.85
CA PRO A 326 -32.27 -10.27 6.26
C PRO A 326 -31.42 -9.63 7.36
N ASP A 327 -30.10 -9.79 7.30
CA ASP A 327 -29.18 -9.10 8.20
C ASP A 327 -29.30 -7.59 7.95
N GLY A 328 -30.03 -6.90 8.83
CA GLY A 328 -30.24 -5.44 8.77
C GLY A 328 -28.93 -4.64 8.81
N TRP A 329 -27.83 -5.27 9.23
CA TRP A 329 -26.48 -4.69 9.20
C TRP A 329 -26.05 -4.19 7.82
N ALA A 330 -26.38 -4.92 6.75
CA ALA A 330 -26.04 -4.50 5.40
C ALA A 330 -26.83 -3.26 4.96
N GLU A 331 -28.09 -3.14 5.40
CA GLU A 331 -28.92 -1.95 5.15
C GLU A 331 -28.45 -0.77 5.98
N LEU A 332 -28.15 -0.99 7.26
CA LEU A 332 -27.59 0.00 8.18
C LEU A 332 -26.27 0.58 7.64
N ASP A 333 -25.39 -0.27 7.13
CA ASP A 333 -24.13 0.18 6.51
C ASP A 333 -24.39 1.12 5.32
N ARG A 334 -25.35 0.80 4.45
CA ARG A 334 -25.71 1.64 3.30
C ARG A 334 -26.37 2.95 3.74
N VAL A 335 -27.20 2.93 4.77
CA VAL A 335 -27.80 4.14 5.35
C VAL A 335 -26.70 5.03 5.95
N ALA A 336 -25.79 4.46 6.72
CA ALA A 336 -24.68 5.18 7.34
C ALA A 336 -23.76 5.79 6.28
N ASP A 337 -23.47 5.08 5.18
CA ASP A 337 -22.65 5.63 4.10
C ASP A 337 -23.33 6.80 3.38
N ARG A 338 -24.63 6.69 3.07
CA ARG A 338 -25.40 7.82 2.49
C ARG A 338 -25.43 9.03 3.42
N ALA A 339 -25.55 8.80 4.73
CA ALA A 339 -25.49 9.88 5.72
C ALA A 339 -24.11 10.54 5.73
N ARG A 340 -23.02 9.76 5.67
CA ARG A 340 -21.66 10.30 5.60
C ARG A 340 -21.36 11.07 4.32
N GLU A 341 -21.88 10.60 3.20
CA GLU A 341 -21.76 11.29 1.91
C GLU A 341 -22.45 12.66 1.93
N ARG A 342 -23.63 12.74 2.57
CA ARG A 342 -24.42 13.98 2.64
C ARG A 342 -23.97 14.96 3.72
N PHE A 343 -23.54 14.45 4.88
CA PHE A 343 -23.32 15.25 6.09
C PHE A 343 -21.89 15.21 6.63
N GLY A 344 -20.97 14.52 5.94
CA GLY A 344 -19.57 14.41 6.33
C GLY A 344 -19.23 13.12 7.11
N ALA A 345 -17.94 12.81 7.21
CA ALA A 345 -17.45 11.52 7.70
C ALA A 345 -17.87 11.19 9.14
N ASP A 346 -18.07 12.21 9.98
CA ASP A 346 -18.40 12.07 11.40
C ASP A 346 -19.91 12.08 11.69
N ALA A 347 -20.76 12.14 10.64
CA ALA A 347 -22.20 12.25 10.81
C ALA A 347 -22.86 11.03 11.48
N VAL A 348 -22.34 9.83 11.22
CA VAL A 348 -22.86 8.57 11.78
C VAL A 348 -21.72 7.57 12.01
N GLY A 349 -21.65 7.03 13.22
CA GLY A 349 -20.67 6.01 13.59
C GLY A 349 -21.18 5.07 14.68
N PRO A 350 -20.53 3.90 14.88
CA PRO A 350 -20.83 3.04 16.02
C PRO A 350 -20.65 3.82 17.33
N ALA A 351 -21.63 3.74 18.23
CA ALA A 351 -21.59 4.43 19.52
C ALA A 351 -20.33 4.09 20.34
N ALA A 352 -19.81 2.86 20.21
CA ALA A 352 -18.58 2.41 20.86
C ALA A 352 -17.30 3.13 20.40
N LEU A 353 -17.37 3.95 19.34
CA LEU A 353 -16.27 4.77 18.82
C LEU A 353 -16.42 6.26 19.14
N LEU A 354 -17.52 6.66 19.76
CA LEU A 354 -17.68 8.03 20.24
C LEU A 354 -16.84 8.18 21.51
N ASP A 355 -15.99 9.21 21.57
CA ASP A 355 -15.35 9.58 22.82
C ASP A 355 -16.45 9.96 23.81
N HIS A 356 -16.53 9.25 24.95
CA HIS A 356 -17.35 9.73 26.06
C HIS A 356 -16.74 11.08 26.49
N PRO A 357 -17.48 12.21 26.44
CA PRO A 357 -17.03 13.37 27.18
C PRO A 357 -16.90 12.94 28.65
N GLU A 358 -15.74 13.23 29.24
CA GLU A 358 -15.48 12.97 30.65
C GLU A 358 -16.59 13.60 31.50
N GLY A 359 -17.42 12.75 32.12
CA GLY A 359 -18.26 13.08 33.27
C GLY A 359 -19.39 14.10 33.05
N PRO A 360 -20.36 14.17 33.98
CA PRO A 360 -21.27 15.30 34.07
C PRO A 360 -20.46 16.59 34.37
N PRO A 361 -20.89 17.76 33.86
CA PRO A 361 -20.22 19.03 34.14
C PRO A 361 -20.13 19.26 35.66
N PRO A 362 -19.05 19.91 36.16
CA PRO A 362 -18.93 20.22 37.58
C PRO A 362 -20.13 21.04 38.05
N ALA A 363 -20.68 20.68 39.21
CA ALA A 363 -21.79 21.40 39.81
C ALA A 363 -21.45 22.89 39.97
N PRO A 364 -22.40 23.81 39.70
CA PRO A 364 -22.15 25.23 39.87
C PRO A 364 -21.81 25.54 41.34
N PRO A 365 -20.92 26.51 41.60
CA PRO A 365 -20.56 26.89 42.96
C PRO A 365 -21.81 27.35 43.73
N PRO A 366 -21.90 27.07 45.04
CA PRO A 366 -22.99 27.59 45.85
C PRO A 366 -22.99 29.11 45.79
N GLY A 367 -24.15 29.69 45.49
CA GLY A 367 -24.33 31.14 45.44
C GLY A 367 -24.01 31.80 46.78
N PRO A 368 -23.59 33.08 46.79
CA PRO A 368 -23.27 33.80 48.00
C PRO A 368 -24.51 34.00 48.89
N PRO A 369 -24.31 34.19 50.21
CA PRO A 369 -25.36 34.16 51.23
C PRO A 369 -26.42 35.26 51.11
#